data_AF-A0A1F8U874-F1
#
_entry.id   AF-A0A1F8U874-F1
#
_cell.length_a   1.000
_cell.length_b   1.000
_cell.length_c   1.000
_cell.angle_alpha   90.00
_cell.angle_beta   90.00
_cell.angle_gamma   90.00
#
_symmetry.space_group_name_H-M   'P 1'
#
loop_
_entity.id
_entity.type
_entity.pdbx_description
1 polymer ?
#
loop_
_entity_poly.entity_id
_entity_poly.type
_entity_poly.pdbx_seq_one_letter_code
_entity_poly.pdbx_strand_id
1 'polypeptide(L)'
;MQKTAEELKISYAKVRKILITLGEYRTDFSLEVGKKRSMGKSISEIAAELNTSTNRVTAFLPYEKNLYTGPEPTTDAKKSIVYRKRIEIAREKFVNRAINKDENGYLSARKEKFMTNEYYKNTNAFKTVHLHLELKNDYLDDTEKIILRRYGESSTGDSISRDILIPSDMPLHNLHYAIQRLFGWQNSHLRRFILPEEIYNRLTGGTVKGWVDLVGILFQPPCECEHEVFWDDDYKDGSIKTWLKKKYTGPYFFKGIMEDYEWAQNDIKQLIERFPILEVKESFGNYMNRSKSEHKAKQQIIKKAPLIESTLEEMNNSIIIEGGTESLLERLEVAKILAFKDEDVCNDNGIFPVTHKLIYNYDFGDNWEINITKEKDCKELLQKGYISKDELLDAEATVLTKHKPVCIHKGGIFVLDDVGGLHGFISFLKEIYEGEDKEERSNHRVWAQSLGWSERKISNKLIL
;
A
#
# COMPACT_ATOMS: atom_id res chain seq x y z
N MET A 1 21.62 21.99 1.32
CA MET A 1 20.37 22.39 0.62
C MET A 1 20.24 21.81 -0.77
N GLN A 2 21.02 22.23 -1.78
CA GLN A 2 20.88 21.67 -3.14
C GLN A 2 21.22 20.17 -3.18
N LYS A 3 22.35 19.79 -2.57
CA LYS A 3 22.75 18.39 -2.40
C LYS A 3 21.70 17.57 -1.64
N THR A 4 21.19 18.10 -0.53
CA THR A 4 20.10 17.52 0.27
C THR A 4 18.79 17.36 -0.52
N ALA A 5 18.45 18.32 -1.39
CA ALA A 5 17.28 18.27 -2.26
C ALA A 5 17.41 17.15 -3.31
N GLU A 6 18.63 16.93 -3.79
CA GLU A 6 18.93 15.90 -4.77
C GLU A 6 18.99 14.50 -4.15
N GLU A 7 19.62 14.37 -2.97
CA GLU A 7 19.68 13.12 -2.21
C GLU A 7 18.29 12.66 -1.76
N LEU A 8 17.46 13.58 -1.27
CA LEU A 8 16.10 13.29 -0.80
C LEU A 8 15.04 13.40 -1.91
N LYS A 9 15.46 13.67 -3.16
CA LYS A 9 14.59 13.84 -4.35
C LYS A 9 13.40 14.79 -4.15
N ILE A 10 13.59 15.87 -3.39
CA ILE A 10 12.57 16.91 -3.15
C ILE A 10 13.05 18.27 -3.65
N SER A 11 12.15 19.19 -3.99
CA SER A 11 12.56 20.45 -4.62
C SER A 11 13.44 21.30 -3.69
N TYR A 12 14.38 22.06 -4.27
CA TYR A 12 15.23 22.99 -3.51
C TYR A 12 14.38 23.94 -2.64
N ALA A 13 13.28 24.45 -3.18
CA ALA A 13 12.34 25.31 -2.45
C ALA A 13 11.66 24.57 -1.29
N LYS A 14 11.35 23.27 -1.46
CA LYS A 14 10.80 22.39 -0.43
C LYS A 14 11.84 22.11 0.67
N VAL A 15 13.09 21.81 0.31
CA VAL A 15 14.20 21.70 1.28
C VAL A 15 14.44 23.00 2.03
N ARG A 16 14.49 24.14 1.34
CA ARG A 16 14.63 25.46 1.96
C ARG A 16 13.50 25.70 2.96
N LYS A 17 12.27 25.42 2.56
CA LYS A 17 11.09 25.61 3.40
C LYS A 17 11.05 24.67 4.60
N ILE A 18 11.44 23.40 4.44
CA ILE A 18 11.63 22.43 5.54
C ILE A 18 12.66 22.98 6.53
N LEU A 19 13.83 23.43 6.05
CA LEU A 19 14.90 23.92 6.93
C LEU A 19 14.55 25.24 7.63
N ILE A 20 13.78 26.13 6.98
CA ILE A 20 13.22 27.32 7.65
C ILE A 20 12.23 26.90 8.74
N THR A 21 11.38 25.90 8.47
CA THR A 21 10.39 25.37 9.43
C THR A 21 11.06 24.73 10.64
N LEU A 22 12.17 24.02 10.43
CA LEU A 22 12.98 23.41 11.48
C LEU A 22 13.90 24.41 12.20
N GLY A 23 13.96 25.67 11.76
CA GLY A 23 14.81 26.71 12.34
C GLY A 23 16.30 26.63 11.97
N GLU A 24 16.68 25.65 11.14
CA GLU A 24 18.05 25.31 10.69
C GLU A 24 18.52 26.14 9.49
N TYR A 25 17.64 26.92 8.89
CA TYR A 25 17.99 27.87 7.84
C TYR A 25 17.28 29.21 8.06
N ARG A 26 18.04 30.29 8.23
CA ARG A 26 17.53 31.64 8.51
C ARG A 26 18.22 32.67 7.63
N THR A 27 17.44 33.59 7.10
CA THR A 27 17.91 34.82 6.46
C THR A 27 17.08 35.99 6.98
N ASP A 28 17.57 37.22 6.86
CA ASP A 28 16.81 38.41 7.30
C ASP A 28 15.42 38.45 6.66
N PHE A 29 15.33 38.07 5.39
CA PHE A 29 14.07 37.95 4.66
C PHE A 29 13.15 36.85 5.21
N SER A 30 13.66 35.66 5.58
CA SER A 30 12.82 34.59 6.13
C SER A 30 12.30 34.93 7.53
N LEU A 31 13.11 35.62 8.33
CA LEU A 31 12.74 36.07 9.68
C LEU A 31 11.65 37.13 9.62
N GLU A 32 11.77 38.09 8.69
CA GLU A 32 10.78 39.15 8.53
C GLU A 32 9.45 38.66 7.96
N VAL A 33 9.50 37.73 6.99
CA VAL A 33 8.31 37.02 6.47
C VAL A 33 7.62 36.22 7.58
N GLY A 34 8.37 35.48 8.39
CA GLY A 34 7.83 34.72 9.52
C GLY A 34 7.17 35.61 10.58
N LYS A 35 7.81 36.72 10.95
CA LYS A 35 7.28 37.70 11.92
C LYS A 35 5.98 38.36 11.45
N LYS A 36 5.91 38.75 10.17
CA LYS A 36 4.68 39.35 9.61
C LYS A 36 3.54 38.33 9.53
N ARG A 37 3.85 37.05 9.27
CA ARG A 37 2.87 35.97 9.29
C ARG A 37 2.34 35.66 10.69
N SER A 38 3.20 35.66 11.72
CA SER A 38 2.78 35.46 13.11
C SER A 38 1.92 36.60 13.67
N MET A 39 1.93 37.76 13.01
CA MET A 39 1.02 38.89 13.28
C MET A 39 -0.33 38.75 12.54
N GLY A 40 -0.60 37.62 11.87
CA GLY A 40 -1.88 37.32 11.22
C GLY A 40 -2.02 37.81 9.77
N LYS A 41 -0.96 38.34 9.15
CA LYS A 41 -1.02 38.90 7.79
C LYS A 41 -1.11 37.81 6.71
N SER A 42 -1.85 38.10 5.64
CA SER A 42 -1.95 37.25 4.45
C SER A 42 -0.69 37.30 3.58
N ILE A 43 -0.49 36.28 2.74
CA ILE A 43 0.68 36.19 1.85
C ILE A 43 0.74 37.38 0.88
N SER A 44 -0.42 37.84 0.39
CA SER A 44 -0.52 38.98 -0.53
C SER A 44 -0.17 40.30 0.14
N GLU A 45 -0.58 40.49 1.39
CA GLU A 45 -0.23 41.68 2.18
C GLU A 45 1.27 41.71 2.51
N ILE A 46 1.85 40.57 2.88
CA ILE A 46 3.29 40.44 3.14
C ILE A 46 4.09 40.72 1.85
N ALA A 47 3.63 40.22 0.72
CA ALA A 47 4.27 40.45 -0.58
C ALA A 47 4.25 41.93 -0.98
N ALA A 48 3.13 42.61 -0.78
CA ALA A 48 2.99 44.05 -1.02
C ALA A 48 3.87 44.89 -0.08
N GLU A 49 3.91 44.57 1.21
CA GLU A 49 4.71 45.29 2.20
C GLU A 49 6.22 45.11 2.02
N LEU A 50 6.65 43.92 1.58
CA LEU A 50 8.06 43.61 1.34
C LEU A 50 8.49 43.90 -0.11
N ASN A 51 7.63 44.57 -0.89
CA ASN A 51 7.82 44.88 -2.32
C ASN A 51 8.38 43.68 -3.11
N THR A 52 7.72 42.53 -2.96
CA THR A 52 8.21 41.27 -3.51
C THR A 52 7.06 40.43 -4.06
N SER A 53 7.40 39.32 -4.72
CA SER A 53 6.37 38.42 -5.26
C SER A 53 5.80 37.51 -4.17
N THR A 54 4.50 37.20 -4.27
CA THR A 54 3.82 36.19 -3.45
C THR A 54 4.53 34.84 -3.48
N ASN A 55 5.07 34.44 -4.64
CA ASN A 55 5.87 33.22 -4.79
C ASN A 55 7.14 33.23 -3.93
N ARG A 56 7.81 34.38 -3.84
CA ARG A 56 9.00 34.53 -2.99
C ARG A 56 8.62 34.52 -1.51
N VAL A 57 7.51 35.13 -1.11
CA VAL A 57 7.00 35.03 0.27
C VAL A 57 6.69 33.57 0.61
N THR A 58 5.96 32.86 -0.24
CA THR A 58 5.59 31.44 -0.05
C THR A 58 6.79 30.50 0.10
N ALA A 59 7.89 30.78 -0.62
CA ALA A 59 9.12 29.99 -0.57
C ALA A 59 9.97 30.21 0.68
N PHE A 60 9.71 31.28 1.43
CA PHE A 60 10.44 31.66 2.66
C PHE A 60 9.55 31.68 3.91
N LEU A 61 8.25 31.44 3.75
CA LEU A 61 7.33 31.08 4.84
C LEU A 61 7.60 29.64 5.29
N PRO A 62 7.61 29.34 6.61
CA PRO A 62 7.63 27.95 7.08
C PRO A 62 6.37 27.18 6.62
N TYR A 63 6.43 25.85 6.66
CA TYR A 63 5.25 25.03 6.43
C TYR A 63 4.25 25.22 7.57
N GLU A 64 3.07 25.73 7.24
CA GLU A 64 1.86 25.45 8.02
C GLU A 64 1.47 23.99 7.73
N LYS A 65 0.97 23.25 8.71
CA LYS A 65 0.69 21.79 8.74
C LYS A 65 -0.21 21.21 7.59
N ASN A 66 -0.38 21.90 6.46
CA ASN A 66 -1.36 21.62 5.40
C ASN A 66 -0.74 21.42 4.00
N LEU A 67 0.12 20.42 3.78
CA LEU A 67 0.78 20.16 2.48
C LEU A 67 0.02 19.09 1.66
N TYR A 68 -1.20 19.42 1.21
CA TYR A 68 -2.09 18.51 0.43
C TYR A 68 -2.64 19.08 -0.89
N THR A 69 -2.18 20.24 -1.39
CA THR A 69 -2.84 20.93 -2.52
C THR A 69 -1.88 21.38 -3.64
N GLY A 70 -1.38 20.44 -4.43
CA GLY A 70 -0.85 20.74 -5.77
C GLY A 70 -1.99 21.08 -6.77
N PRO A 71 -1.72 21.84 -7.85
CA PRO A 71 -2.77 22.26 -8.81
C PRO A 71 -3.36 21.09 -9.63
N GLU A 72 -2.61 20.00 -9.76
CA GLU A 72 -3.07 18.71 -10.28
C GLU A 72 -2.69 17.63 -9.24
N PRO A 73 -3.66 16.93 -8.63
CA PRO A 73 -3.34 15.79 -7.78
C PRO A 73 -2.64 14.71 -8.60
N THR A 74 -1.63 14.03 -8.03
CA THR A 74 -1.02 12.84 -8.65
C THR A 74 -2.11 11.81 -8.93
N THR A 75 -1.93 10.89 -9.88
CA THR A 75 -2.95 9.86 -10.12
C THR A 75 -3.25 9.07 -8.84
N ASP A 76 -2.25 8.71 -8.03
CA ASP A 76 -2.48 8.11 -6.70
C ASP A 76 -3.22 9.02 -5.73
N ALA A 77 -2.99 10.34 -5.78
CA ALA A 77 -3.76 11.30 -5.00
C ALA A 77 -5.20 11.44 -5.54
N LYS A 78 -5.43 11.40 -6.87
CA LYS A 78 -6.75 11.37 -7.51
C LYS A 78 -7.48 10.09 -7.16
N LYS A 79 -6.79 8.94 -7.17
CA LYS A 79 -7.28 7.60 -6.80
C LYS A 79 -7.58 7.53 -5.30
N SER A 80 -6.69 8.03 -4.45
CA SER A 80 -6.91 8.23 -3.02
C SER A 80 -8.05 9.21 -2.76
N ILE A 81 -8.23 10.27 -3.56
CA ILE A 81 -9.38 11.18 -3.48
C ILE A 81 -10.65 10.46 -3.92
N VAL A 82 -10.65 9.67 -5.00
CA VAL A 82 -11.82 8.90 -5.46
C VAL A 82 -12.17 7.81 -4.44
N TYR A 83 -11.17 7.15 -3.86
CA TYR A 83 -11.30 6.15 -2.80
C TYR A 83 -11.85 6.80 -1.52
N ARG A 84 -11.20 7.86 -1.03
CA ARG A 84 -11.68 8.66 0.10
C ARG A 84 -13.05 9.25 -0.16
N LYS A 85 -13.38 9.66 -1.39
CA LYS A 85 -14.72 10.13 -1.80
C LYS A 85 -15.74 8.99 -1.84
N ARG A 86 -15.36 7.75 -2.19
CA ARG A 86 -16.22 6.56 -2.04
C ARG A 86 -16.51 6.28 -0.55
N ILE A 87 -15.49 6.37 0.30
CA ILE A 87 -15.60 6.25 1.77
C ILE A 87 -16.39 7.43 2.37
N GLU A 88 -16.21 8.64 1.85
CA GLU A 88 -16.87 9.87 2.29
C GLU A 88 -18.33 9.91 1.86
N ILE A 89 -18.67 9.48 0.63
CA ILE A 89 -20.06 9.28 0.19
C ILE A 89 -20.75 8.18 1.03
N ALA A 90 -20.03 7.13 1.42
CA ALA A 90 -20.53 6.13 2.36
C ALA A 90 -20.75 6.74 3.77
N ARG A 91 -19.83 7.61 4.24
CA ARG A 91 -19.93 8.37 5.50
C ARG A 91 -21.01 9.47 5.50
N GLU A 92 -21.22 10.21 4.42
CA GLU A 92 -22.25 11.26 4.32
C GLU A 92 -23.66 10.65 4.34
N LYS A 93 -23.81 9.45 3.74
CA LYS A 93 -25.04 8.64 3.87
C LYS A 93 -25.23 8.05 5.27
N PHE A 94 -24.18 7.98 6.08
CA PHE A 94 -24.19 7.54 7.48
C PHE A 94 -24.73 8.62 8.44
N VAL A 95 -24.49 9.91 8.15
CA VAL A 95 -24.99 11.02 9.00
C VAL A 95 -26.46 11.39 8.70
N ASN A 96 -26.93 11.21 7.46
CA ASN A 96 -28.24 11.70 7.01
C ASN A 96 -29.36 10.64 6.89
N ARG A 97 -29.24 9.45 7.49
CA ARG A 97 -30.30 8.42 7.43
C ARG A 97 -30.71 7.81 8.78
N ALA A 98 -30.77 8.64 9.81
CA ALA A 98 -31.97 8.56 10.63
C ALA A 98 -33.11 9.18 9.79
N ILE A 99 -34.03 8.32 9.33
CA ILE A 99 -35.29 8.62 8.60
C ILE A 99 -35.30 8.14 7.13
N ASN A 100 -36.19 7.15 6.94
CA ASN A 100 -36.81 6.62 5.72
C ASN A 100 -36.19 5.41 4.99
N LYS A 101 -36.98 4.33 5.07
CA LYS A 101 -36.97 3.08 4.30
C LYS A 101 -37.42 3.29 2.85
N ASP A 102 -36.96 2.36 2.01
CA ASP A 102 -37.51 1.84 0.74
C ASP A 102 -37.88 2.82 -0.37
N GLU A 103 -37.25 2.64 -1.55
CA GLU A 103 -37.87 2.02 -2.75
C GLU A 103 -37.00 2.22 -4.02
N ASN A 104 -36.99 1.17 -4.85
CA ASN A 104 -36.77 1.10 -6.32
C ASN A 104 -35.47 1.71 -6.90
N GLY A 105 -34.62 1.01 -7.65
CA GLY A 105 -34.82 -0.12 -8.55
C GLY A 105 -34.52 0.31 -9.98
N TYR A 106 -33.27 0.22 -10.44
CA TYR A 106 -32.91 0.23 -11.87
C TYR A 106 -31.52 -0.37 -12.08
N LEU A 107 -31.47 -1.52 -12.76
CA LEU A 107 -30.40 -1.91 -13.70
C LEU A 107 -30.86 -3.19 -14.44
N SER A 108 -31.63 -2.96 -15.50
CA SER A 108 -32.00 -3.95 -16.51
C SER A 108 -30.95 -4.01 -17.62
N ALA A 109 -30.88 -5.18 -18.28
CA ALA A 109 -30.30 -5.41 -19.60
C ALA A 109 -28.77 -5.56 -19.74
N ARG A 110 -28.07 -6.14 -18.75
CA ARG A 110 -26.71 -6.68 -18.95
C ARG A 110 -26.55 -8.14 -18.50
N LYS A 111 -27.67 -8.86 -18.37
CA LYS A 111 -27.75 -10.15 -17.67
C LYS A 111 -27.78 -11.41 -18.55
N GLU A 112 -27.67 -11.29 -19.87
CA GLU A 112 -27.81 -12.45 -20.77
C GLU A 112 -26.55 -12.85 -21.54
N LYS A 113 -25.37 -12.38 -21.11
CA LYS A 113 -24.09 -12.89 -21.66
C LYS A 113 -22.96 -13.12 -20.65
N PHE A 114 -23.28 -13.19 -19.35
CA PHE A 114 -22.28 -13.36 -18.26
C PHE A 114 -22.52 -14.60 -17.39
N MET A 115 -23.10 -15.66 -17.97
CA MET A 115 -23.43 -16.91 -17.27
C MET A 115 -22.63 -18.12 -17.81
N THR A 116 -21.41 -17.89 -18.31
CA THR A 116 -20.50 -18.96 -18.74
C THR A 116 -19.05 -18.73 -18.31
N ASN A 117 -18.81 -18.11 -17.14
CA ASN A 117 -17.59 -18.46 -16.41
C ASN A 117 -17.99 -19.51 -15.39
N GLU A 118 -17.47 -20.71 -15.62
CA GLU A 118 -17.74 -21.91 -14.84
C GLU A 118 -17.69 -21.61 -13.35
N TYR A 119 -18.74 -22.07 -12.70
CA TYR A 119 -18.88 -22.13 -11.28
C TYR A 119 -17.75 -23.01 -10.74
N TYR A 120 -16.58 -22.43 -10.42
CA TYR A 120 -15.52 -23.10 -9.66
C TYR A 120 -16.02 -23.32 -8.22
N LYS A 121 -16.98 -24.23 -8.06
CA LYS A 121 -17.17 -24.97 -6.82
C LYS A 121 -15.98 -25.90 -6.71
N ASN A 122 -14.87 -25.39 -6.22
CA ASN A 122 -13.78 -26.24 -5.79
C ASN A 122 -14.31 -27.02 -4.58
N THR A 123 -14.77 -28.25 -4.82
CA THR A 123 -15.15 -29.22 -3.80
C THR A 123 -13.92 -29.91 -3.21
N ASN A 124 -12.72 -29.42 -3.52
CA ASN A 124 -11.47 -29.95 -3.00
C ASN A 124 -11.33 -29.64 -1.51
N ALA A 125 -10.93 -30.66 -0.76
CA ALA A 125 -10.45 -30.50 0.60
C ALA A 125 -9.23 -29.54 0.58
N PHE A 126 -9.41 -28.33 1.11
CA PHE A 126 -8.30 -27.43 1.39
C PHE A 126 -7.64 -27.81 2.72
N LYS A 127 -6.38 -27.43 2.88
CA LYS A 127 -5.59 -27.68 4.11
C LYS A 127 -5.26 -26.36 4.80
N THR A 128 -4.77 -26.46 6.03
CA THR A 128 -4.23 -25.31 6.76
C THR A 128 -2.85 -24.96 6.22
N VAL A 129 -2.56 -23.67 6.11
CA VAL A 129 -1.24 -23.14 5.73
C VAL A 129 -0.83 -22.10 6.77
N HIS A 130 0.36 -22.25 7.32
CA HIS A 130 0.94 -21.31 8.27
C HIS A 130 1.69 -20.21 7.52
N LEU A 131 1.27 -18.97 7.72
CA LEU A 131 1.93 -17.79 7.20
C LEU A 131 2.48 -16.94 8.35
N HIS A 132 3.70 -16.44 8.16
CA HIS A 132 4.29 -15.40 8.98
C HIS A 132 4.24 -14.08 8.23
N LEU A 133 3.72 -13.04 8.86
CA LEU A 133 3.59 -11.69 8.32
C LEU A 133 4.41 -10.73 9.18
N GLU A 134 5.35 -10.03 8.57
CA GLU A 134 6.27 -9.13 9.25
C GLU A 134 6.23 -7.73 8.64
N LEU A 135 5.74 -6.77 9.43
CA LEU A 135 5.84 -5.34 9.15
C LEU A 135 7.15 -4.82 9.75
N LYS A 136 8.09 -4.44 8.88
CA LYS A 136 9.41 -3.95 9.30
C LYS A 136 9.85 -2.76 8.47
N ASN A 137 10.80 -2.02 9.00
CA ASN A 137 11.55 -1.02 8.24
C ASN A 137 13.03 -1.18 8.59
N ASP A 138 13.86 -1.42 7.57
CA ASP A 138 15.29 -1.71 7.77
C ASP A 138 16.11 -0.46 8.19
N TYR A 139 15.48 0.72 8.20
CA TYR A 139 16.10 2.01 8.55
C TYR A 139 15.70 2.57 9.91
N LEU A 140 15.08 1.76 10.78
CA LEU A 140 14.80 2.20 12.17
C LEU A 140 16.09 2.40 12.96
N ASP A 141 16.21 3.55 13.62
CA ASP A 141 17.31 3.80 14.55
C ASP A 141 17.11 3.13 15.93
N ASP A 142 18.17 3.08 16.74
CA ASP A 142 18.12 2.41 18.06
C ASP A 142 17.09 3.04 19.01
N THR A 143 16.85 4.35 18.91
CA THR A 143 15.86 5.06 19.74
C THR A 143 14.45 4.64 19.32
N GLU A 144 14.20 4.58 18.03
CA GLU A 144 12.93 4.12 17.46
C GLU A 144 12.63 2.67 17.85
N LYS A 145 13.63 1.78 17.80
CA LYS A 145 13.50 0.39 18.27
C LYS A 145 13.20 0.30 19.75
N ILE A 146 13.75 1.18 20.58
CA ILE A 146 13.43 1.24 22.03
C ILE A 146 11.97 1.66 22.24
N ILE A 147 11.50 2.67 21.51
CA ILE A 147 10.10 3.12 21.59
C ILE A 147 9.15 2.01 21.16
N LEU A 148 9.46 1.32 20.05
CA LEU A 148 8.63 0.23 19.55
C LEU A 148 8.61 -0.98 20.51
N ARG A 149 9.72 -1.26 21.21
CA ARG A 149 9.73 -2.23 22.31
C ARG A 149 8.85 -1.81 23.49
N ARG A 150 9.03 -0.57 23.95
CA ARG A 150 8.39 -0.08 25.18
C ARG A 150 6.88 0.11 25.02
N TYR A 151 6.46 0.67 23.89
CA TYR A 151 5.07 1.10 23.67
C TYR A 151 4.38 0.37 22.53
N GLY A 152 5.15 -0.17 21.59
CA GLY A 152 4.62 -0.94 20.47
C GLY A 152 4.41 -2.42 20.76
N GLU A 153 4.77 -2.91 21.95
CA GLU A 153 4.77 -4.33 22.34
C GLU A 153 5.57 -5.24 21.38
N SER A 154 6.53 -4.68 20.64
CA SER A 154 7.46 -5.47 19.82
C SER A 154 8.52 -6.10 20.72
N SER A 155 8.78 -7.39 20.58
CA SER A 155 9.77 -8.08 21.42
C SER A 155 11.19 -7.59 21.17
N THR A 156 11.55 -7.37 19.90
CA THR A 156 12.89 -6.90 19.49
C THR A 156 12.94 -5.40 19.22
N GLY A 157 11.81 -4.80 18.84
CA GLY A 157 11.74 -3.41 18.38
C GLY A 157 12.00 -3.24 16.89
N ASP A 158 12.32 -4.32 16.17
CA ASP A 158 12.63 -4.27 14.73
C ASP A 158 11.37 -4.38 13.86
N SER A 159 10.34 -5.08 14.34
CA SER A 159 9.15 -5.37 13.55
C SER A 159 7.89 -5.56 14.38
N ILE A 160 6.74 -5.49 13.71
CA ILE A 160 5.42 -5.91 14.20
C ILE A 160 5.01 -7.13 13.37
N SER A 161 4.64 -8.23 14.01
CA SER A 161 4.45 -9.51 13.33
C SER A 161 3.14 -10.21 13.68
N ARG A 162 2.67 -11.05 12.75
CA ARG A 162 1.48 -11.88 12.90
C ARG A 162 1.76 -13.25 12.34
N ASP A 163 1.42 -14.28 13.10
CA ASP A 163 1.41 -15.65 12.61
C ASP A 163 -0.05 -16.08 12.46
N ILE A 164 -0.40 -16.54 11.27
CA ILE A 164 -1.78 -16.90 10.91
C ILE A 164 -1.84 -18.27 10.26
N LEU A 165 -2.96 -18.96 10.49
CA LEU A 165 -3.37 -20.11 9.69
C LEU A 165 -4.42 -19.67 8.68
N ILE A 166 -4.23 -20.02 7.41
CA ILE A 166 -5.18 -19.76 6.33
C ILE A 166 -5.65 -21.07 5.67
N PRO A 167 -6.84 -21.10 5.05
CA PRO A 167 -7.18 -22.09 4.05
C PRO A 167 -6.22 -22.04 2.86
N SER A 168 -5.75 -23.19 2.38
CA SER A 168 -4.78 -23.26 1.28
C SER A 168 -5.30 -22.69 -0.05
N ASP A 169 -6.61 -22.60 -0.21
CA ASP A 169 -7.29 -22.03 -1.38
C ASP A 169 -7.54 -20.52 -1.25
N MET A 170 -7.06 -19.85 -0.20
CA MET A 170 -7.22 -18.40 -0.02
C MET A 170 -6.46 -17.61 -1.09
N PRO A 171 -7.17 -16.76 -1.88
CA PRO A 171 -6.55 -15.84 -2.82
C PRO A 171 -5.87 -14.65 -2.14
N LEU A 172 -4.91 -14.03 -2.83
CA LEU A 172 -4.29 -12.76 -2.41
C LEU A 172 -5.33 -11.67 -2.13
N HIS A 173 -6.39 -11.59 -2.94
CA HIS A 173 -7.51 -10.68 -2.76
C HIS A 173 -8.13 -10.78 -1.35
N ASN A 174 -8.40 -12.01 -0.89
CA ASN A 174 -9.02 -12.24 0.41
C ASN A 174 -8.00 -12.10 1.55
N LEU A 175 -6.73 -12.41 1.29
CA LEU A 175 -5.64 -12.18 2.24
C LEU A 175 -5.47 -10.68 2.55
N HIS A 176 -5.63 -9.78 1.57
CA HIS A 176 -5.64 -8.33 1.79
C HIS A 176 -6.59 -7.93 2.93
N TYR A 177 -7.84 -8.37 2.89
CA TYR A 177 -8.82 -8.05 3.94
C TYR A 177 -8.48 -8.66 5.30
N ALA A 178 -7.82 -9.82 5.33
CA ALA A 178 -7.30 -10.39 6.56
C ALA A 178 -6.16 -9.53 7.13
N ILE A 179 -5.23 -9.07 6.28
CA ILE A 179 -4.12 -8.17 6.64
C ILE A 179 -4.66 -6.87 7.25
N GLN A 180 -5.66 -6.25 6.63
CA GLN A 180 -6.32 -5.04 7.14
C GLN A 180 -6.79 -5.25 8.60
N ARG A 181 -7.44 -6.38 8.90
CA ARG A 181 -7.84 -6.72 10.27
C ARG A 181 -6.69 -7.03 11.21
N LEU A 182 -5.65 -7.69 10.72
CA LEU A 182 -4.50 -8.11 11.51
C LEU A 182 -3.65 -6.92 11.98
N PHE A 183 -3.57 -5.86 11.19
CA PHE A 183 -2.78 -4.67 11.49
C PHE A 183 -3.60 -3.50 12.03
N GLY A 184 -4.93 -3.55 11.92
CA GLY A 184 -5.85 -2.56 12.50
C GLY A 184 -6.31 -1.47 11.53
N TRP A 185 -5.93 -1.60 10.26
CA TRP A 185 -6.31 -0.68 9.19
C TRP A 185 -7.79 -0.78 8.81
N GLN A 186 -8.28 0.29 8.18
CA GLN A 186 -9.69 0.43 7.83
C GLN A 186 -10.00 0.12 6.36
N ASN A 187 -9.04 -0.39 5.59
CA ASN A 187 -9.13 -0.50 4.13
C ASN A 187 -9.41 0.89 3.55
N SER A 188 -8.45 1.80 3.68
CA SER A 188 -8.60 3.23 3.31
C SER A 188 -7.72 3.65 2.12
N HIS A 189 -6.82 2.78 1.67
CA HIS A 189 -5.78 3.10 0.70
C HIS A 189 -5.60 2.02 -0.38
N LEU A 190 -4.90 2.38 -1.45
CA LEU A 190 -4.46 1.44 -2.47
C LEU A 190 -3.46 0.43 -1.90
N ARG A 191 -3.36 -0.71 -2.59
CA ARG A 191 -2.49 -1.83 -2.22
C ARG A 191 -2.06 -2.61 -3.43
N ARG A 192 -0.96 -3.33 -3.29
CA ARG A 192 -0.47 -4.31 -4.27
C ARG A 192 0.27 -5.45 -3.58
N PHE A 193 0.30 -6.60 -4.25
CA PHE A 193 1.20 -7.69 -3.93
C PHE A 193 2.30 -7.73 -4.98
N ILE A 194 3.56 -7.80 -4.56
CA ILE A 194 4.72 -7.82 -5.46
C ILE A 194 5.71 -8.91 -5.04
N LEU A 195 6.50 -9.36 -6.00
CA LEU A 195 7.63 -10.26 -5.77
C LEU A 195 8.86 -9.45 -5.32
N PRO A 196 9.81 -10.05 -4.60
CA PRO A 196 11.13 -9.46 -4.41
C PRO A 196 11.78 -9.14 -5.76
N GLU A 197 12.46 -8.01 -5.85
CA GLU A 197 13.04 -7.49 -7.10
C GLU A 197 13.91 -8.53 -7.83
N GLU A 198 14.73 -9.28 -7.10
CA GLU A 198 15.56 -10.35 -7.67
C GLU A 198 14.72 -11.43 -8.38
N ILE A 199 13.61 -11.85 -7.77
CA ILE A 199 12.71 -12.86 -8.32
C ILE A 199 11.95 -12.30 -9.52
N TYR A 200 11.47 -11.06 -9.42
CA TYR A 200 10.81 -10.36 -10.52
C TYR A 200 11.72 -10.25 -11.75
N ASN A 201 12.96 -9.78 -11.56
CA ASN A 201 13.95 -9.64 -12.61
C ASN A 201 14.34 -10.99 -13.22
N ARG A 202 14.47 -12.04 -12.39
CA ARG A 202 14.77 -13.40 -12.87
C ARG A 202 13.65 -13.95 -13.75
N LEU A 203 12.39 -13.76 -13.36
CA LEU A 203 11.22 -14.26 -14.11
C LEU A 203 11.01 -13.53 -15.43
N THR A 204 11.17 -12.21 -15.43
CA THR A 204 10.94 -11.36 -16.61
C THR A 204 12.18 -11.22 -17.50
N GLY A 205 13.36 -11.62 -17.01
CA GLY A 205 14.65 -11.30 -17.61
C GLY A 205 14.94 -9.80 -17.66
N GLY A 206 14.17 -8.96 -16.96
CA GLY A 206 14.23 -7.49 -17.09
C GLY A 206 13.75 -6.98 -18.46
N THR A 207 13.03 -7.79 -19.24
CA THR A 207 12.61 -7.46 -20.60
C THR A 207 11.11 -7.27 -20.71
N VAL A 208 10.67 -6.40 -21.63
CA VAL A 208 9.24 -6.24 -21.92
C VAL A 208 8.63 -7.55 -22.38
N LYS A 209 9.33 -8.31 -23.25
CA LYS A 209 8.88 -9.62 -23.70
C LYS A 209 8.64 -10.59 -22.54
N GLY A 210 9.61 -10.76 -21.65
CA GLY A 210 9.48 -11.69 -20.53
C GLY A 210 8.38 -11.29 -19.54
N TRP A 211 8.13 -9.99 -19.37
CA TRP A 211 6.97 -9.52 -18.61
C TRP A 211 5.63 -9.80 -19.33
N VAL A 212 5.53 -9.47 -20.62
CA VAL A 212 4.35 -9.74 -21.47
C VAL A 212 3.94 -11.21 -21.43
N ASP A 213 4.91 -12.12 -21.50
CA ASP A 213 4.68 -13.57 -21.45
C ASP A 213 4.05 -14.03 -20.10
N LEU A 214 4.14 -13.20 -19.05
CA LEU A 214 3.66 -13.50 -17.69
C LEU A 214 2.41 -12.70 -17.27
N VAL A 215 1.97 -11.74 -18.08
CA VAL A 215 0.74 -10.97 -17.83
C VAL A 215 -0.49 -11.85 -18.01
N GLY A 216 -1.42 -11.80 -17.04
CA GLY A 216 -2.58 -12.69 -16.99
C GLY A 216 -2.27 -14.09 -16.44
N ILE A 217 -1.00 -14.40 -16.14
CA ILE A 217 -0.55 -15.62 -15.44
C ILE A 217 -0.08 -15.29 -14.02
N LEU A 218 0.83 -14.32 -13.89
CA LEU A 218 1.36 -13.83 -12.61
C LEU A 218 1.05 -12.35 -12.40
N PHE A 219 1.26 -11.52 -13.42
CA PHE A 219 1.14 -10.07 -13.31
C PHE A 219 -0.20 -9.56 -13.84
N GLN A 220 -0.70 -8.49 -13.22
CA GLN A 220 -1.86 -7.75 -13.70
C GLN A 220 -1.56 -7.09 -15.05
N PRO A 221 -2.57 -6.94 -15.93
CA PRO A 221 -2.39 -6.24 -17.20
C PRO A 221 -2.20 -4.73 -17.00
N PRO A 222 -1.61 -4.02 -17.98
CA PRO A 222 -1.22 -2.61 -17.85
C PRO A 222 -2.39 -1.62 -17.79
N CYS A 223 -3.58 -1.99 -18.26
CA CYS A 223 -4.78 -1.18 -18.14
C CYS A 223 -5.20 -0.93 -16.68
N GLU A 224 -5.95 0.16 -16.47
CA GLU A 224 -6.50 0.56 -15.17
C GLU A 224 -7.54 -0.46 -14.66
N CYS A 225 -7.07 -1.56 -14.08
CA CYS A 225 -7.90 -2.64 -13.52
C CYS A 225 -8.52 -2.31 -12.15
N GLU A 226 -8.33 -1.08 -11.64
CA GLU A 226 -8.71 -0.73 -10.27
C GLU A 226 -10.22 -0.90 -10.02
N HIS A 227 -11.06 -0.54 -10.99
CA HIS A 227 -12.50 -0.74 -10.86
C HIS A 227 -12.90 -2.21 -10.68
N GLU A 228 -12.05 -3.13 -11.14
CA GLU A 228 -12.29 -4.57 -11.07
C GLU A 228 -11.55 -5.25 -9.92
N VAL A 229 -10.41 -4.73 -9.50
CA VAL A 229 -9.70 -5.19 -8.30
C VAL A 229 -10.45 -4.78 -7.02
N PHE A 230 -11.15 -3.64 -7.05
CA PHE A 230 -12.02 -3.16 -5.96
C PHE A 230 -13.50 -3.47 -6.19
N TRP A 231 -13.83 -4.47 -7.02
CA TRP A 231 -15.19 -4.81 -7.44
C TRP A 231 -16.16 -5.06 -6.28
N ASP A 232 -15.63 -5.54 -5.14
CA ASP A 232 -16.39 -5.84 -3.94
C ASP A 232 -16.01 -4.94 -2.75
N ASP A 233 -15.36 -3.80 -2.97
CA ASP A 233 -15.27 -2.72 -1.96
C ASP A 233 -16.63 -2.02 -1.83
N ASP A 234 -17.62 -2.81 -1.37
CA ASP A 234 -19.04 -2.51 -1.35
C ASP A 234 -19.55 -2.11 0.05
N TYR A 235 -18.63 -1.69 0.93
CA TYR A 235 -18.97 -1.23 2.26
C TYR A 235 -19.95 -0.05 2.20
N LYS A 236 -21.10 -0.20 2.87
CA LYS A 236 -22.14 0.82 2.94
C LYS A 236 -22.28 1.37 4.35
N ASP A 237 -22.46 0.48 5.32
CA ASP A 237 -22.73 0.80 6.71
C ASP A 237 -22.45 -0.39 7.65
N GLY A 238 -22.61 -0.15 8.96
CA GLY A 238 -22.46 -1.16 10.00
C GLY A 238 -21.04 -1.24 10.56
N SER A 239 -20.66 -2.41 11.08
CA SER A 239 -19.33 -2.60 11.61
C SER A 239 -18.36 -2.96 10.48
N ILE A 240 -17.37 -2.09 10.23
CA ILE A 240 -16.26 -2.37 9.31
C ILE A 240 -15.59 -3.71 9.62
N LYS A 241 -15.48 -4.09 10.90
CA LYS A 241 -14.94 -5.38 11.33
C LYS A 241 -15.77 -6.53 10.79
N THR A 242 -17.10 -6.46 10.91
CA THR A 242 -18.01 -7.48 10.38
C THR A 242 -17.97 -7.53 8.85
N TRP A 243 -17.86 -6.38 8.19
CA TRP A 243 -17.72 -6.34 6.74
C TRP A 243 -16.41 -7.00 6.26
N LEU A 244 -15.26 -6.59 6.81
CA LEU A 244 -13.96 -7.21 6.54
C LEU A 244 -14.01 -8.72 6.78
N LYS A 245 -14.69 -9.16 7.84
CA LYS A 245 -14.86 -10.59 8.15
C LYS A 245 -15.54 -11.38 7.05
N LYS A 246 -16.55 -10.81 6.40
CA LYS A 246 -17.21 -11.46 5.26
C LYS A 246 -16.27 -11.56 4.06
N LYS A 247 -15.28 -10.68 3.94
CA LYS A 247 -14.33 -10.66 2.82
C LYS A 247 -13.25 -11.72 2.91
N TYR A 248 -12.72 -12.01 4.10
CA TYR A 248 -11.70 -13.08 4.26
C TYR A 248 -12.26 -14.45 4.68
N THR A 249 -13.57 -14.57 4.86
CA THR A 249 -14.24 -15.86 5.12
C THR A 249 -14.70 -16.46 3.80
N GLY A 250 -14.31 -17.69 3.52
CA GLY A 250 -14.72 -18.42 2.34
C GLY A 250 -16.19 -18.90 2.38
N PRO A 251 -16.68 -19.53 1.31
CA PRO A 251 -15.96 -19.83 0.07
C PRO A 251 -15.55 -18.57 -0.71
N TYR A 252 -14.35 -18.61 -1.28
CA TYR A 252 -13.75 -17.49 -1.99
C TYR A 252 -14.24 -17.40 -3.43
N PHE A 253 -14.51 -16.18 -3.90
CA PHE A 253 -14.89 -15.90 -5.27
C PHE A 253 -14.18 -14.63 -5.73
N PHE A 254 -13.55 -14.69 -6.90
CA PHE A 254 -12.94 -13.52 -7.54
C PHE A 254 -13.72 -13.22 -8.82
N LYS A 255 -14.19 -11.98 -8.98
CA LYS A 255 -15.00 -11.54 -10.13
C LYS A 255 -14.32 -10.52 -11.03
N GLY A 256 -13.03 -10.22 -10.81
CA GLY A 256 -12.27 -9.37 -11.73
C GLY A 256 -12.15 -10.07 -13.08
N ILE A 257 -12.66 -9.44 -14.12
CA ILE A 257 -12.70 -9.95 -15.50
C ILE A 257 -11.35 -9.70 -16.19
N MET A 258 -10.68 -8.61 -15.87
CA MET A 258 -9.40 -8.21 -16.46
C MET A 258 -8.22 -9.09 -16.03
N GLU A 259 -8.36 -9.84 -14.94
CA GLU A 259 -7.38 -10.87 -14.56
C GLU A 259 -7.58 -12.20 -15.31
N ASP A 260 -8.63 -12.29 -16.14
CA ASP A 260 -8.78 -13.38 -17.11
C ASP A 260 -7.66 -13.28 -18.15
N TYR A 261 -7.10 -14.44 -18.49
CA TYR A 261 -5.92 -14.51 -19.34
C TYR A 261 -6.17 -13.91 -20.73
N GLU A 262 -7.32 -14.17 -21.35
CA GLU A 262 -7.61 -13.68 -22.70
C GLU A 262 -7.74 -12.15 -22.70
N TRP A 263 -8.38 -11.60 -21.67
CA TRP A 263 -8.53 -10.16 -21.51
C TRP A 263 -7.20 -9.47 -21.25
N ALA A 264 -6.39 -10.02 -20.34
CA ALA A 264 -5.06 -9.49 -20.03
C ALA A 264 -4.15 -9.49 -21.26
N GLN A 265 -4.16 -10.56 -22.06
CA GLN A 265 -3.39 -10.64 -23.30
C GLN A 265 -3.90 -9.70 -24.40
N ASN A 266 -5.21 -9.48 -24.49
CA ASN A 266 -5.77 -8.47 -25.39
C ASN A 266 -5.37 -7.05 -24.99
N ASP A 267 -5.20 -6.78 -23.70
CA ASP A 267 -4.71 -5.50 -23.21
C ASP A 267 -3.23 -5.26 -23.58
N ILE A 268 -2.40 -6.29 -23.44
CA ILE A 268 -1.02 -6.26 -23.92
C ILE A 268 -0.94 -6.01 -25.42
N LYS A 269 -1.80 -6.66 -26.20
CA LYS A 269 -1.89 -6.43 -27.65
C LYS A 269 -2.16 -4.95 -27.95
N GLN A 270 -3.11 -4.33 -27.24
CA GLN A 270 -3.40 -2.90 -27.39
C GLN A 270 -2.21 -2.01 -27.01
N LEU A 271 -1.47 -2.36 -25.94
CA LEU A 271 -0.24 -1.64 -25.56
C LEU A 271 0.81 -1.68 -26.69
N ILE A 272 1.06 -2.86 -27.26
CA ILE A 272 2.04 -3.06 -28.35
C ILE A 272 1.58 -2.35 -29.63
N GLU A 273 0.30 -2.42 -29.98
CA GLU A 273 -0.26 -1.70 -31.14
C GLU A 273 -0.20 -0.18 -30.96
N ARG A 274 -0.32 0.30 -29.71
CA ARG A 274 -0.21 1.72 -29.38
C ARG A 274 1.24 2.23 -29.49
N PHE A 275 2.20 1.39 -29.14
CA PHE A 275 3.62 1.73 -29.11
C PHE A 275 4.47 0.69 -29.87
N PRO A 276 4.30 0.55 -31.21
CA PRO A 276 5.03 -0.46 -31.97
C PRO A 276 6.54 -0.19 -31.98
N ILE A 277 6.93 1.08 -32.04
CA ILE A 277 8.30 1.56 -31.87
C ILE A 277 8.31 2.56 -30.71
N LEU A 278 9.10 2.26 -29.69
CA LEU A 278 9.31 3.10 -28.52
C LEU A 278 10.42 4.12 -28.78
N GLU A 279 10.13 5.40 -28.54
CA GLU A 279 11.15 6.43 -28.41
C GLU A 279 11.73 6.38 -26.98
N VAL A 280 12.82 5.61 -26.83
CA VAL A 280 13.43 5.36 -25.53
C VAL A 280 14.05 6.64 -25.00
N LYS A 281 13.57 7.10 -23.85
CA LYS A 281 14.03 8.31 -23.19
C LYS A 281 15.16 8.00 -22.21
N GLU A 282 16.01 9.00 -21.97
CA GLU A 282 16.99 8.92 -20.89
C GLU A 282 16.33 8.77 -19.52
N SER A 283 17.04 8.14 -18.58
CA SER A 283 16.56 8.00 -17.21
C SER A 283 16.34 9.37 -16.56
N PHE A 284 15.41 9.43 -15.62
CA PHE A 284 15.13 10.66 -14.87
C PHE A 284 16.38 11.21 -14.17
N GLY A 285 17.26 10.33 -13.66
CA GLY A 285 18.52 10.73 -13.02
C GLY A 285 19.48 11.45 -13.99
N ASN A 286 19.64 10.91 -15.19
CA ASN A 286 20.48 11.53 -16.23
C ASN A 286 19.92 12.89 -16.65
N TYR A 287 18.60 12.95 -16.88
CA TYR A 287 17.89 14.19 -17.16
C TYR A 287 18.09 15.25 -16.04
N MET A 288 17.93 14.85 -14.77
CA MET A 288 18.13 15.74 -13.62
C MET A 288 19.57 16.24 -13.51
N ASN A 289 20.57 15.41 -13.80
CA ASN A 289 21.96 15.84 -13.77
C ASN A 289 22.28 16.82 -14.90
N ARG A 290 21.79 16.58 -16.12
CA ARG A 290 22.01 17.47 -17.27
C ARG A 290 21.27 18.79 -17.14
N SER A 291 20.05 18.77 -16.61
CA SER A 291 19.24 19.98 -16.39
C SER A 291 19.82 20.94 -15.32
N LYS A 292 20.72 20.47 -14.45
CA LYS A 292 21.47 21.36 -13.54
C LYS A 292 22.45 22.27 -14.29
N SER A 293 23.01 21.80 -15.41
CA SER A 293 23.93 22.55 -16.26
C SER A 293 23.23 23.33 -17.39
N GLU A 294 22.05 22.91 -17.84
CA GLU A 294 21.33 23.50 -18.97
C GLU A 294 19.97 24.09 -18.57
N HIS A 295 19.81 25.42 -18.70
CA HIS A 295 18.54 26.08 -18.42
C HIS A 295 17.49 25.68 -19.48
N LYS A 296 16.41 24.98 -19.06
CA LYS A 296 15.34 24.41 -19.90
C LYS A 296 15.71 23.16 -20.72
N ALA A 297 16.58 22.30 -20.21
CA ALA A 297 16.77 20.95 -20.74
C ALA A 297 15.43 20.20 -20.86
N LYS A 298 15.17 19.56 -22.00
CA LYS A 298 14.09 18.58 -22.20
C LYS A 298 14.66 17.17 -22.16
N GLN A 299 13.89 16.18 -21.71
CA GLN A 299 14.29 14.77 -21.72
C GLN A 299 14.65 14.34 -23.15
N GLN A 300 15.82 13.71 -23.32
CA GLN A 300 16.35 13.30 -24.61
C GLN A 300 15.87 11.89 -24.99
N ILE A 301 15.69 11.68 -26.30
CA ILE A 301 15.48 10.35 -26.88
C ILE A 301 16.86 9.76 -27.16
N ILE A 302 17.16 8.63 -26.54
CA ILE A 302 18.44 7.92 -26.68
C ILE A 302 18.42 7.03 -27.94
N LYS A 303 17.33 6.31 -28.15
CA LYS A 303 17.17 5.39 -29.29
C LYS A 303 15.70 5.20 -29.65
N LYS A 304 15.47 4.59 -30.82
CA LYS A 304 14.17 4.05 -31.22
C LYS A 304 14.30 2.54 -31.35
N ALA A 305 13.43 1.79 -30.69
CA ALA A 305 13.45 0.33 -30.71
C ALA A 305 12.02 -0.22 -30.65
N PRO A 306 11.73 -1.43 -31.17
CA PRO A 306 10.46 -2.08 -30.93
C PRO A 306 10.18 -2.23 -29.43
N LEU A 307 8.95 -1.94 -28.98
CA LEU A 307 8.61 -2.02 -27.56
C LEU A 307 8.90 -3.41 -26.98
N ILE A 308 8.52 -4.46 -27.72
CA ILE A 308 8.69 -5.85 -27.29
C ILE A 308 10.16 -6.25 -27.11
N GLU A 309 11.09 -5.56 -27.79
CA GLU A 309 12.54 -5.81 -27.73
C GLU A 309 13.24 -4.93 -26.69
N SER A 310 12.52 -4.05 -26.01
CA SER A 310 13.08 -3.12 -25.02
C SER A 310 13.19 -3.78 -23.64
N THR A 311 14.04 -3.21 -22.78
CA THR A 311 14.04 -3.58 -21.36
C THR A 311 12.85 -2.95 -20.64
N LEU A 312 12.47 -3.51 -19.49
CA LEU A 312 11.44 -2.92 -18.62
C LEU A 312 11.84 -1.53 -18.14
N GLU A 313 13.13 -1.30 -17.86
CA GLU A 313 13.65 0.01 -17.47
C GLU A 313 13.47 1.03 -18.61
N GLU A 314 13.82 0.66 -19.84
CA GLU A 314 13.64 1.51 -21.02
C GLU A 314 12.17 1.86 -21.26
N MET A 315 11.27 0.89 -21.08
CA MET A 315 9.83 1.11 -21.14
C MET A 315 9.37 2.07 -20.04
N ASN A 316 9.69 1.81 -18.78
CA ASN A 316 9.25 2.61 -17.63
C ASN A 316 9.78 4.05 -17.65
N ASN A 317 10.97 4.28 -18.22
CA ASN A 317 11.51 5.64 -18.42
C ASN A 317 10.77 6.43 -19.51
N SER A 318 10.05 5.74 -20.40
CA SER A 318 9.54 6.31 -21.66
C SER A 318 8.01 6.37 -21.70
N ILE A 319 7.34 5.38 -21.12
CA ILE A 319 5.88 5.21 -21.02
C ILE A 319 5.51 5.17 -19.53
N ILE A 320 4.40 5.82 -19.20
CA ILE A 320 3.79 5.71 -17.88
C ILE A 320 2.72 4.62 -17.96
N ILE A 321 2.91 3.54 -17.19
CA ILE A 321 1.90 2.50 -16.94
C ILE A 321 1.42 2.71 -15.51
N GLU A 322 0.19 3.19 -15.34
CA GLU A 322 -0.28 3.63 -14.02
C GLU A 322 -0.33 2.50 -12.97
N GLY A 323 -0.69 1.28 -13.38
CA GLY A 323 -0.69 0.10 -12.50
C GLY A 323 0.70 -0.50 -12.22
N GLY A 324 1.73 0.04 -12.88
CA GLY A 324 3.07 -0.53 -12.91
C GLY A 324 3.13 -1.87 -13.65
N THR A 325 4.23 -2.60 -13.43
CA THR A 325 4.49 -3.91 -14.07
C THR A 325 4.64 -5.04 -13.05
N GLU A 326 4.69 -4.71 -11.76
CA GLU A 326 5.10 -5.62 -10.68
C GLU A 326 3.92 -6.24 -9.92
N SER A 327 2.71 -5.68 -10.09
CA SER A 327 1.52 -6.07 -9.34
C SER A 327 1.07 -7.48 -9.74
N LEU A 328 0.98 -8.37 -8.75
CA LEU A 328 0.48 -9.73 -8.95
C LEU A 328 -1.04 -9.79 -9.08
N LEU A 329 -1.53 -10.78 -9.83
CA LEU A 329 -2.95 -11.09 -9.93
C LEU A 329 -3.52 -11.49 -8.56
N GLU A 330 -4.59 -10.84 -8.13
CA GLU A 330 -5.17 -11.07 -6.81
C GLU A 330 -6.00 -12.35 -6.70
N ARG A 331 -6.38 -12.95 -7.84
CA ARG A 331 -7.01 -14.28 -7.88
C ARG A 331 -6.07 -15.44 -7.52
N LEU A 332 -4.75 -15.19 -7.46
CA LEU A 332 -3.78 -16.25 -7.18
C LEU A 332 -3.89 -16.75 -5.73
N GLU A 333 -3.90 -18.06 -5.57
CA GLU A 333 -3.86 -18.70 -4.24
C GLU A 333 -2.50 -18.49 -3.58
N VAL A 334 -2.51 -17.96 -2.36
CA VAL A 334 -1.29 -17.62 -1.61
C VAL A 334 -0.37 -18.84 -1.47
N ALA A 335 -0.96 -20.00 -1.17
CA ALA A 335 -0.23 -21.24 -0.94
C ALA A 335 0.43 -21.81 -2.20
N LYS A 336 -0.04 -21.45 -3.41
CA LYS A 336 0.58 -21.83 -4.68
C LYS A 336 1.76 -20.93 -5.03
N ILE A 337 1.68 -19.64 -4.69
CA ILE A 337 2.73 -18.66 -4.96
C ILE A 337 3.94 -18.89 -4.06
N LEU A 338 3.70 -19.08 -2.75
CA LEU A 338 4.76 -19.17 -1.77
C LEU A 338 5.33 -20.58 -1.67
N ALA A 339 6.66 -20.70 -1.73
CA ALA A 339 7.45 -21.89 -1.41
C ALA A 339 7.80 -21.96 0.08
N PHE A 340 8.02 -23.15 0.62
CA PHE A 340 8.74 -23.29 1.89
C PHE A 340 10.22 -22.97 1.66
N LYS A 341 10.92 -22.52 2.71
CA LYS A 341 12.32 -22.06 2.64
C LYS A 341 13.30 -23.02 1.97
N ASP A 342 13.03 -24.32 2.04
CA ASP A 342 13.86 -25.40 1.48
C ASP A 342 13.27 -26.02 0.20
N GLU A 343 12.16 -25.49 -0.32
CA GLU A 343 11.66 -25.84 -1.65
C GLU A 343 12.34 -24.96 -2.71
N ASP A 344 12.72 -25.55 -3.84
CA ASP A 344 13.14 -24.78 -5.00
C ASP A 344 11.96 -23.98 -5.58
N VAL A 345 12.28 -22.81 -6.14
CA VAL A 345 11.32 -21.90 -6.78
C VAL A 345 11.63 -21.74 -8.26
N CYS A 346 10.58 -21.61 -9.09
CA CYS A 346 10.69 -21.47 -10.55
C CYS A 346 11.47 -22.63 -11.22
N ASN A 347 11.01 -23.86 -10.99
CA ASN A 347 11.68 -25.09 -11.45
C ASN A 347 11.24 -25.45 -12.88
N ASP A 348 11.96 -26.38 -13.53
CA ASP A 348 11.66 -26.82 -14.91
C ASP A 348 10.24 -27.39 -15.12
N ASN A 349 9.53 -27.74 -14.04
CA ASN A 349 8.20 -28.37 -14.06
C ASN A 349 7.03 -27.37 -14.04
N GLY A 350 7.29 -26.06 -13.95
CA GLY A 350 6.24 -25.04 -13.94
C GLY A 350 6.63 -23.78 -13.16
N ILE A 351 5.79 -22.76 -13.25
CA ILE A 351 6.09 -21.45 -12.68
C ILE A 351 5.86 -21.35 -11.15
N PHE A 352 5.08 -22.28 -10.59
CA PHE A 352 4.76 -22.32 -9.16
C PHE A 352 5.51 -23.45 -8.44
N PRO A 353 5.95 -23.24 -7.19
CA PRO A 353 5.92 -21.97 -6.45
C PRO A 353 6.94 -20.96 -6.99
N VAL A 354 6.64 -19.67 -6.78
CA VAL A 354 7.33 -18.54 -7.44
C VAL A 354 8.40 -17.94 -6.53
N THR A 355 8.14 -17.87 -5.21
CA THR A 355 8.99 -17.14 -4.27
C THR A 355 8.88 -17.71 -2.85
N HIS A 356 9.93 -17.53 -2.05
CA HIS A 356 9.91 -17.80 -0.60
C HIS A 356 9.29 -16.67 0.22
N LYS A 357 9.23 -15.48 -0.37
CA LYS A 357 8.78 -14.25 0.29
C LYS A 357 7.91 -13.44 -0.67
N LEU A 358 6.74 -13.05 -0.20
CA LEU A 358 5.84 -12.15 -0.91
C LEU A 358 5.80 -10.81 -0.18
N ILE A 359 5.70 -9.71 -0.92
CA ILE A 359 5.62 -8.37 -0.35
C ILE A 359 4.21 -7.83 -0.57
N TYR A 360 3.54 -7.45 0.50
CA TYR A 360 2.30 -6.70 0.47
C TYR A 360 2.59 -5.24 0.79
N ASN A 361 2.25 -4.35 -0.14
CA ASN A 361 2.45 -2.92 -0.01
C ASN A 361 1.10 -2.22 0.05
N TYR A 362 0.87 -1.45 1.11
CA TYR A 362 -0.38 -0.75 1.39
C TYR A 362 -0.12 0.71 1.71
N ASP A 363 -0.98 1.58 1.20
CA ASP A 363 -0.83 3.03 1.21
C ASP A 363 0.50 3.48 0.57
N PHE A 364 0.46 3.83 -0.71
CA PHE A 364 1.67 4.27 -1.42
C PHE A 364 2.22 5.61 -0.91
N GLY A 365 1.48 6.32 -0.05
CA GLY A 365 1.98 7.48 0.68
C GLY A 365 2.85 7.10 1.89
N ASP A 366 2.25 6.37 2.84
CA ASP A 366 2.93 5.91 4.07
C ASP A 366 3.90 4.73 3.84
N ASN A 367 3.73 4.05 2.72
CA ASN A 367 4.50 2.89 2.25
C ASN A 367 4.60 1.77 3.30
N TRP A 368 3.46 1.30 3.79
CA TRP A 368 3.43 0.12 4.65
C TRP A 368 3.84 -1.12 3.85
N GLU A 369 4.86 -1.83 4.32
CA GLU A 369 5.37 -3.03 3.67
C GLU A 369 5.34 -4.22 4.63
N ILE A 370 4.59 -5.26 4.26
CA ILE A 370 4.51 -6.51 5.00
C ILE A 370 5.18 -7.60 4.18
N ASN A 371 6.23 -8.20 4.75
CA ASN A 371 6.82 -9.43 4.22
C ASN A 371 5.97 -10.62 4.67
N ILE A 372 5.64 -11.50 3.73
CA ILE A 372 4.80 -12.69 3.96
C ILE A 372 5.62 -13.92 3.58
N THR A 373 5.81 -14.84 4.52
CA THR A 373 6.50 -16.13 4.31
C THR A 373 5.61 -17.30 4.68
N LYS A 374 5.87 -18.47 4.07
CA LYS A 374 5.15 -19.72 4.31
C LYS A 374 6.00 -20.65 5.17
N GLU A 375 5.46 -21.02 6.33
CA GLU A 375 6.17 -21.82 7.34
C GLU A 375 5.68 -23.27 7.34
N LYS A 376 6.60 -24.23 7.51
CA LYS A 376 6.28 -25.68 7.44
C LYS A 376 5.43 -26.18 8.60
N ASP A 377 5.68 -25.62 9.77
CA ASP A 377 5.01 -25.99 11.01
C ASP A 377 5.04 -24.82 11.99
N CYS A 378 4.42 -24.99 13.15
CA CYS A 378 4.39 -23.98 14.22
C CYS A 378 5.32 -24.37 15.40
N LYS A 379 6.37 -25.18 15.17
CA LYS A 379 7.24 -25.70 16.26
C LYS A 379 7.90 -24.58 17.05
N GLU A 380 8.36 -23.53 16.38
CA GLU A 380 9.00 -22.40 17.06
C GLU A 380 8.03 -21.67 18.00
N LEU A 381 6.79 -21.44 17.56
CA LEU A 381 5.75 -20.82 18.37
C LEU A 381 5.38 -21.68 19.59
N LEU A 382 5.32 -23.00 19.41
CA LEU A 382 5.08 -23.97 20.50
C LEU A 382 6.24 -24.00 21.50
N GLN A 383 7.49 -24.01 21.01
CA GLN A 383 8.69 -24.03 21.87
C GLN A 383 8.84 -22.75 22.68
N LYS A 384 8.52 -21.59 22.09
CA LYS A 384 8.52 -20.30 22.79
C LYS A 384 7.33 -20.12 23.73
N GLY A 385 6.37 -21.05 23.73
CA GLY A 385 5.16 -20.97 24.55
C GLY A 385 4.20 -19.87 24.13
N TYR A 386 4.28 -19.41 22.88
CA TYR A 386 3.37 -18.39 22.33
C TYR A 386 1.98 -18.95 22.04
N ILE A 387 1.90 -20.26 21.77
CA ILE A 387 0.65 -21.01 21.58
C ILE A 387 0.79 -22.38 22.23
N SER A 388 -0.32 -22.94 22.72
CA SER A 388 -0.41 -24.33 23.15
C SER A 388 -0.80 -25.27 21.99
N LYS A 389 -0.61 -26.58 22.19
CA LYS A 389 -1.04 -27.60 21.21
C LYS A 389 -2.55 -27.59 21.01
N ASP A 390 -3.33 -27.43 22.08
CA ASP A 390 -4.79 -27.41 22.01
C ASP A 390 -5.28 -26.17 21.25
N GLU A 391 -4.66 -25.01 21.47
CA GLU A 391 -4.97 -23.79 20.70
C GLU A 391 -4.65 -23.91 19.22
N LEU A 392 -3.57 -24.61 18.87
CA LEU A 392 -3.22 -24.88 17.48
C LEU A 392 -4.26 -25.80 16.82
N LEU A 393 -4.65 -26.89 17.48
CA LEU A 393 -5.68 -27.81 16.99
C LEU A 393 -7.03 -27.11 16.82
N ASP A 394 -7.43 -26.27 17.78
CA ASP A 394 -8.64 -25.44 17.68
C ASP A 394 -8.59 -24.48 16.48
N ALA A 395 -7.43 -23.87 16.24
CA ALA A 395 -7.22 -22.95 15.13
C ALA A 395 -7.30 -23.68 13.79
N GLU A 396 -6.64 -24.82 13.65
CA GLU A 396 -6.71 -25.69 12.47
C GLU A 396 -8.15 -26.15 12.20
N ALA A 397 -8.85 -26.64 13.22
CA ALA A 397 -10.25 -27.03 13.11
C ALA A 397 -11.12 -25.84 12.69
N THR A 398 -10.86 -24.64 13.21
CA THR A 398 -11.59 -23.42 12.83
C THR A 398 -11.37 -23.07 11.36
N VAL A 399 -10.13 -23.16 10.86
CA VAL A 399 -9.81 -22.91 9.45
C VAL A 399 -10.58 -23.88 8.55
N LEU A 400 -10.52 -25.18 8.86
CA LEU A 400 -11.13 -26.23 8.06
C LEU A 400 -12.67 -26.21 8.10
N THR A 401 -13.27 -25.96 9.27
CA THR A 401 -14.73 -26.03 9.45
C THR A 401 -15.45 -24.72 9.12
N LYS A 402 -14.80 -23.57 9.31
CA LYS A 402 -15.41 -22.25 9.07
C LYS A 402 -14.85 -21.55 7.82
N HIS A 403 -13.94 -22.20 7.11
CA HIS A 403 -13.28 -21.68 5.89
C HIS A 403 -12.74 -20.26 6.08
N LYS A 404 -12.11 -19.98 7.23
CA LYS A 404 -11.65 -18.63 7.57
C LYS A 404 -10.25 -18.67 8.19
N PRO A 405 -9.44 -17.62 8.00
CA PRO A 405 -8.14 -17.53 8.64
C PRO A 405 -8.26 -17.34 10.16
N VAL A 406 -7.21 -17.73 10.88
CA VAL A 406 -7.09 -17.56 12.34
C VAL A 406 -5.73 -16.97 12.65
N CYS A 407 -5.70 -15.93 13.48
CA CYS A 407 -4.46 -15.41 14.05
C CYS A 407 -4.08 -16.27 15.25
N ILE A 408 -2.92 -16.91 15.20
CA ILE A 408 -2.41 -17.78 16.26
C ILE A 408 -1.42 -17.03 17.15
N HIS A 409 -0.64 -16.11 16.60
CA HIS A 409 0.27 -15.27 17.38
C HIS A 409 0.34 -13.82 16.85
N LYS A 410 0.53 -12.88 17.79
CA LYS A 410 0.61 -11.43 17.56
C LYS A 410 1.82 -10.87 18.30
N GLY A 411 2.83 -10.44 17.54
CA GLY A 411 3.94 -9.61 18.04
C GLY A 411 3.69 -8.13 17.76
N GLY A 412 3.71 -7.29 18.79
CA GLY A 412 3.41 -5.86 18.66
C GLY A 412 1.93 -5.50 18.59
N ILE A 413 1.60 -4.21 18.69
CA ILE A 413 0.24 -3.66 18.71
C ILE A 413 -0.34 -3.45 17.30
N PHE A 414 -1.59 -2.98 17.22
CA PHE A 414 -2.16 -2.50 15.97
C PHE A 414 -1.58 -1.13 15.60
N VAL A 415 -1.34 -0.95 14.31
CA VAL A 415 -0.95 0.33 13.71
C VAL A 415 -2.21 1.09 13.27
N LEU A 416 -2.04 2.24 12.61
CA LEU A 416 -3.14 3.03 12.06
C LEU A 416 -2.77 3.60 10.69
N ASP A 417 -3.79 3.96 9.92
CA ASP A 417 -3.67 4.64 8.63
C ASP A 417 -3.17 6.10 8.82
N ASP A 418 -2.62 6.71 7.77
CA ASP A 418 -2.28 8.15 7.69
C ASP A 418 -1.36 8.71 8.81
N VAL A 419 -0.44 7.90 9.32
CA VAL A 419 0.48 8.30 10.42
C VAL A 419 1.91 8.56 9.94
N GLY A 420 2.22 8.33 8.67
CA GLY A 420 3.56 8.51 8.10
C GLY A 420 4.40 7.23 8.16
N GLY A 421 3.77 6.08 7.94
CA GLY A 421 4.44 4.78 7.96
C GLY A 421 4.98 4.39 9.34
N LEU A 422 5.92 3.45 9.39
CA LEU A 422 6.41 2.90 10.66
C LEU A 422 7.14 3.95 11.53
N HIS A 423 7.93 4.84 10.93
CA HIS A 423 8.59 5.95 11.63
C HIS A 423 7.56 6.93 12.23
N GLY A 424 6.54 7.27 11.45
CA GLY A 424 5.46 8.12 11.90
C GLY A 424 4.67 7.49 13.05
N PHE A 425 4.38 6.18 12.98
CA PHE A 425 3.74 5.45 14.06
C PHE A 425 4.58 5.42 15.34
N ILE A 426 5.89 5.23 15.24
CA ILE A 426 6.80 5.27 16.38
C ILE A 426 6.82 6.68 17.00
N SER A 427 6.83 7.71 16.15
CA SER A 427 6.75 9.11 16.60
C SER A 427 5.42 9.38 17.32
N PHE A 428 4.31 8.86 16.79
CA PHE A 428 3.00 8.91 17.45
C PHE A 428 3.02 8.24 18.82
N LEU A 429 3.59 7.02 18.93
CA LEU A 429 3.71 6.32 20.22
C LEU A 429 4.54 7.14 21.22
N LYS A 430 5.67 7.69 20.77
CA LYS A 430 6.50 8.56 21.59
C LYS A 430 5.71 9.75 22.12
N GLU A 431 4.97 10.44 21.25
CA GLU A 431 4.18 11.60 21.63
C GLU A 431 3.13 11.25 22.68
N ILE A 432 2.30 10.23 22.45
CA ILE A 432 1.21 9.91 23.38
C ILE A 432 1.70 9.43 24.75
N TYR A 433 2.87 8.82 24.85
CA TYR A 433 3.39 8.26 26.10
C TYR A 433 4.42 9.14 26.80
N GLU A 434 5.34 9.77 26.07
CA GLU A 434 6.47 10.54 26.58
C GLU A 434 6.30 12.07 26.42
N GLY A 435 5.29 12.54 25.67
CA GLY A 435 5.03 13.97 25.48
C GLY A 435 4.77 14.73 26.78
N GLU A 436 5.30 15.96 26.87
CA GLU A 436 5.16 16.83 28.05
C GLU A 436 3.79 17.53 28.07
N ASP A 437 3.25 17.87 26.90
CA ASP A 437 1.96 18.56 26.76
C ASP A 437 0.79 17.56 26.84
N LYS A 438 0.00 17.69 27.91
CA LYS A 438 -1.18 16.83 28.13
C LYS A 438 -2.29 17.04 27.12
N GLU A 439 -2.46 18.27 26.61
CA GLU A 439 -3.49 18.58 25.63
C GLU A 439 -3.12 17.98 24.27
N GLU A 440 -1.86 18.15 23.85
CA GLU A 440 -1.36 17.55 22.60
C GLU A 440 -1.48 16.02 22.63
N ARG A 441 -1.12 15.39 23.75
CA ARG A 441 -1.28 13.94 23.96
C ARG A 441 -2.72 13.47 23.91
N SER A 442 -3.65 14.26 24.43
CA SER A 442 -5.08 13.96 24.38
C SER A 442 -5.58 14.06 22.93
N ASN A 443 -5.18 15.11 22.22
CA ASN A 443 -5.57 15.34 20.82
C ASN A 443 -5.07 14.21 19.90
N HIS A 444 -3.82 13.75 20.07
CA HIS A 444 -3.29 12.62 19.31
C HIS A 444 -4.06 11.32 19.58
N ARG A 445 -4.47 11.06 20.84
CA ARG A 445 -5.32 9.89 21.15
C ARG A 445 -6.68 9.97 20.50
N VAL A 446 -7.34 11.13 20.56
CA VAL A 446 -8.66 11.35 19.93
C VAL A 446 -8.56 11.17 18.42
N TRP A 447 -7.52 11.71 17.80
CA TRP A 447 -7.23 11.52 16.37
C TRP A 447 -7.04 10.03 16.03
N ALA A 448 -6.18 9.31 16.76
CA ALA A 448 -5.96 7.88 16.51
C ALA A 448 -7.23 7.05 16.71
N GLN A 449 -8.04 7.35 17.74
CA GLN A 449 -9.34 6.70 17.96
C GLN A 449 -10.31 6.93 16.81
N SER A 450 -10.30 8.13 16.20
CA SER A 450 -11.13 8.44 15.03
C SER A 450 -10.77 7.62 13.79
N LEU A 451 -9.53 7.12 13.73
CA LEU A 451 -9.01 6.20 12.72
C LEU A 451 -9.20 4.73 13.10
N GLY A 452 -9.87 4.44 14.22
CA GLY A 452 -10.16 3.09 14.68
C GLY A 452 -9.07 2.46 15.55
N TRP A 453 -8.01 3.20 15.89
CA TRP A 453 -6.95 2.73 16.77
C TRP A 453 -7.45 2.54 18.21
N SER A 454 -6.96 1.50 18.88
CA SER A 454 -7.36 1.18 20.25
C SER A 454 -6.22 0.52 21.03
N GLU A 455 -6.01 0.99 22.26
CA GLU A 455 -5.08 0.38 23.24
C GLU A 455 -5.64 -0.93 23.82
N ARG A 456 -6.91 -1.28 23.54
CA ARG A 456 -7.55 -2.46 24.12
C ARG A 456 -6.87 -3.72 23.63
N LYS A 457 -6.39 -4.54 24.57
CA LYS A 457 -5.87 -5.88 24.28
C LYS A 457 -6.99 -6.78 23.76
N ILE A 458 -6.74 -7.38 22.60
CA ILE A 458 -7.64 -8.34 21.95
C ILE A 458 -6.91 -9.68 21.91
N SER A 459 -7.58 -10.75 22.34
CA SER A 459 -7.07 -12.11 22.21
C SER A 459 -6.86 -12.46 20.73
N ASN A 460 -5.79 -13.17 20.40
CA ASN A 460 -5.46 -13.56 19.02
C ASN A 460 -6.65 -14.24 18.30
N LYS A 461 -7.38 -15.11 19.02
CA LYS A 461 -8.59 -15.81 18.52
C LYS A 461 -9.75 -14.88 18.13
N LEU A 462 -9.73 -13.62 18.54
CA LEU A 462 -10.77 -12.61 18.26
C LEU A 462 -10.37 -11.61 17.17
N ILE A 463 -9.14 -11.69 16.65
CA ILE A 463 -8.65 -10.76 15.62
C ILE A 463 -9.33 -11.03 14.27
N LEU A 464 -9.49 -12.31 13.89
CA LEU A 464 -10.09 -12.80 12.63
C LEU A 464 -11.34 -13.67 12.86
#